data_AF-A0A931S4S1-F1
#
_entry.id   AF-A0A931S4S1-F1
#
_cell.length_a   1.000
_cell.length_b   1.000
_cell.length_c   1.000
_cell.angle_alpha   90.00
_cell.angle_beta   90.00
_cell.angle_gamma   90.00
#
_symmetry.space_group_name_H-M   'P 1'
#
loop_
_entity.id
_entity.type
_entity.pdbx_description
1 polymer ?
#
loop_
_entity_poly.entity_id
_entity_poly.type
_entity_poly.pdbx_seq_one_letter_code
_entity_poly.pdbx_strand_id
1 'polypeptide(L)'
;MADAVIALEYDPSDPDSRDQWWRWLNILKPPRIFRVRTFECASLELCWVAAGNLAGYLHPSDHAWDMAAGGLVAREAGCDVFSADWQPWDPLGRGIVATAPEVAAELMPVLQAR
;
A
#
# COMPACT_ATOMS: atom_id res chain seq x y z
N MET A 1 11.48 -10.16 3.60
CA MET A 1 10.06 -9.75 3.84
C MET A 1 9.21 -10.70 4.71
N ALA A 2 9.71 -11.85 5.21
CA ALA A 2 8.85 -12.84 5.88
C ALA A 2 8.19 -12.35 7.19
N ASP A 3 8.77 -11.35 7.87
CA ASP A 3 8.22 -10.75 9.10
C ASP A 3 7.33 -9.52 8.81
N ALA A 4 7.14 -9.15 7.54
CA ALA A 4 6.41 -7.96 7.15
C ALA A 4 4.90 -8.07 7.46
N VAL A 5 4.35 -7.03 8.07
CA VAL A 5 2.91 -6.80 8.17
C VAL A 5 2.53 -5.73 7.17
N ILE A 6 1.61 -6.05 6.26
CA ILE A 6 1.17 -5.15 5.20
C ILE A 6 -0.32 -4.87 5.37
N ALA A 7 -0.70 -3.61 5.25
CA ALA A 7 -2.08 -3.21 5.14
C ALA A 7 -2.56 -3.23 3.69
N LEU A 8 -3.75 -3.80 3.45
CA LEU A 8 -4.28 -3.98 2.10
C LEU A 8 -5.80 -3.78 2.11
N GLU A 9 -6.25 -2.76 1.37
CA GLU A 9 -7.63 -2.25 1.37
C GLU A 9 -8.14 -2.05 -0.07
N TYR A 10 -9.45 -1.88 -0.25
CA TYR A 10 -10.07 -1.64 -1.56
C TYR A 10 -11.40 -0.88 -1.44
N ASP A 11 -11.75 -0.13 -2.48
CA ASP A 11 -13.07 0.50 -2.60
C ASP A 11 -14.13 -0.54 -3.01
N PRO A 12 -15.14 -0.84 -2.17
CA PRO A 12 -16.17 -1.83 -2.47
C PRO A 12 -17.15 -1.38 -3.56
N SER A 13 -17.18 -0.09 -3.91
CA SER A 13 -17.99 0.44 -4.99
C SER A 13 -17.31 0.33 -6.37
N ASP A 14 -16.02 0.00 -6.40
CA ASP A 14 -15.19 -0.11 -7.59
C ASP A 14 -14.77 -1.57 -7.85
N PRO A 15 -15.37 -2.27 -8.83
CA PRO A 15 -15.03 -3.65 -9.16
C PRO A 15 -13.57 -3.85 -9.55
N ASP A 16 -12.95 -2.88 -10.24
CA ASP A 16 -11.55 -2.99 -10.67
C ASP A 16 -10.61 -2.89 -9.46
N SER A 17 -10.97 -2.06 -8.47
CA SER A 17 -10.27 -1.99 -7.20
C SER A 17 -10.29 -3.33 -6.47
N ARG A 18 -11.46 -3.98 -6.38
CA ARG A 18 -11.58 -5.30 -5.75
C ARG A 18 -10.75 -6.36 -6.47
N ASP A 19 -10.71 -6.35 -7.80
CA ASP A 19 -9.99 -7.35 -8.58
C ASP A 19 -8.46 -7.17 -8.43
N GLN A 20 -7.97 -5.92 -8.41
CA GLN A 20 -6.58 -5.60 -8.13
C GLN A 20 -6.17 -5.97 -6.68
N TRP A 21 -7.03 -5.70 -5.71
CA TRP A 21 -6.85 -6.13 -4.32
C TRP A 21 -6.69 -7.65 -4.21
N TRP A 22 -7.56 -8.41 -4.90
CA TRP A 22 -7.49 -9.87 -4.91
C TRP A 22 -6.17 -10.39 -5.49
N ARG A 23 -5.68 -9.72 -6.53
CA ARG A 23 -4.38 -10.05 -7.11
C ARG A 23 -3.25 -9.82 -6.11
N TRP A 24 -3.20 -8.65 -5.47
CA TRP A 24 -2.19 -8.36 -4.45
C TRP A 24 -2.28 -9.30 -3.26
N LEU A 25 -3.47 -9.62 -2.77
CA LEU A 25 -3.65 -10.57 -1.67
C LEU A 25 -3.09 -11.97 -2.02
N ASN A 26 -3.30 -12.44 -3.25
CA ASN A 26 -2.77 -13.74 -3.69
C ASN A 26 -1.24 -13.76 -3.77
N ILE A 27 -0.62 -12.63 -4.10
CA ILE A 27 0.82 -12.44 -4.09
C ILE A 27 1.36 -12.43 -2.66
N LEU A 28 0.68 -11.69 -1.78
CA LEU A 28 1.07 -11.37 -0.40
C LEU A 28 0.61 -12.40 0.64
N LYS A 29 0.18 -13.59 0.24
CA LYS A 29 -0.18 -14.62 1.22
C LYS A 29 1.06 -15.18 1.94
N PRO A 30 0.94 -15.59 3.23
CA PRO A 30 1.99 -16.34 3.91
C PRO A 30 2.42 -17.58 3.11
N PRO A 31 3.71 -17.97 3.16
CA PRO A 31 4.76 -17.42 4.02
C PRO A 31 5.54 -16.25 3.41
N ARG A 32 5.09 -15.63 2.31
CA ARG A 32 5.85 -14.55 1.65
C ARG A 32 6.02 -13.34 2.58
N ILE A 33 4.96 -12.98 3.28
CA ILE A 33 4.96 -12.00 4.36
C ILE A 33 4.37 -12.63 5.61
N PHE A 34 4.49 -11.96 6.75
CA PHE A 34 3.96 -12.45 8.01
C PHE A 34 2.44 -12.40 7.99
N ARG A 35 1.88 -11.26 7.58
CA ARG A 35 0.43 -11.05 7.65
C ARG A 35 -0.07 -9.87 6.85
N VAL A 36 -1.31 -10.00 6.36
CA VAL A 36 -2.14 -8.88 5.92
C VAL A 36 -3.00 -8.38 7.08
N ARG A 37 -3.13 -7.05 7.21
CA ARG A 37 -3.98 -6.36 8.18
C ARG A 37 -4.81 -5.28 7.48
N THR A 38 -5.86 -4.82 8.16
CA THR A 38 -6.74 -3.79 7.66
C THR A 38 -7.38 -3.10 8.86
N PHE A 39 -7.31 -1.77 8.91
CA PHE A 39 -7.92 -0.93 9.94
C PHE A 39 -8.99 0.03 9.38
N GLU A 40 -9.17 0.06 8.06
CA GLU A 40 -10.16 0.88 7.34
C GLU A 40 -9.95 2.38 7.59
N CYS A 41 -8.68 2.80 7.56
CA CYS A 41 -8.28 4.19 7.74
C CYS A 41 -6.93 4.47 7.04
N ALA A 42 -7.01 4.81 5.75
CA ALA A 42 -5.85 5.04 4.90
C ALA A 42 -4.81 5.98 5.52
N SER A 43 -5.25 7.14 6.00
CA SER A 43 -4.35 8.14 6.60
C SER A 43 -3.59 7.62 7.83
N LEU A 44 -4.22 6.79 8.66
CA LEU A 44 -3.59 6.18 9.83
C LEU A 44 -2.59 5.09 9.43
N GLU A 45 -2.99 4.21 8.52
CA GLU A 45 -2.13 3.12 8.07
C GLU A 45 -0.90 3.64 7.31
N LEU A 46 -1.04 4.69 6.51
CA LEU A 46 0.08 5.41 5.90
C LEU A 46 1.02 6.02 6.94
N CYS A 47 0.49 6.62 8.00
CA CYS A 47 1.32 7.10 9.12
C CYS A 47 2.03 5.95 9.85
N TRP A 48 1.44 4.76 9.91
CA TRP A 48 2.09 3.58 10.47
C TRP A 48 3.18 3.01 9.57
N VAL A 49 3.06 3.12 8.24
CA VAL A 49 4.18 2.83 7.33
C VAL A 49 5.32 3.82 7.59
N ALA A 50 5.01 5.12 7.67
CA ALA A 50 5.99 6.16 7.97
C ALA A 50 6.71 5.95 9.31
N ALA A 51 6.00 5.42 10.32
CA ALA A 51 6.55 5.12 11.64
C ALA A 51 7.27 3.75 11.73
N GLY A 52 7.29 2.95 10.65
CA GLY A 52 7.89 1.61 10.63
C GLY A 52 7.07 0.52 11.34
N ASN A 53 5.82 0.79 11.71
CA ASN A 53 4.92 -0.19 12.33
C ASN A 53 4.32 -1.15 11.29
N LEU A 54 4.13 -0.68 10.06
CA LEU A 54 3.72 -1.47 8.90
C LEU A 54 4.83 -1.44 7.86
N ALA A 55 5.03 -2.57 7.19
CA ALA A 55 5.98 -2.68 6.09
C ALA A 55 5.43 -2.08 4.78
N GLY A 56 4.10 -1.95 4.68
CA GLY A 56 3.46 -1.25 3.56
C GLY A 56 1.96 -1.10 3.72
N TYR A 57 1.39 -0.22 2.90
CA TYR A 57 -0.03 0.05 2.73
C TYR A 57 -0.36 0.08 1.25
N LEU A 58 -1.35 -0.69 0.82
CA LEU A 58 -1.76 -0.79 -0.57
C LEU A 58 -3.27 -0.58 -0.66
N HIS A 59 -3.67 0.38 -1.50
CA HIS A 59 -5.07 0.63 -1.83
C HIS A 59 -5.20 0.89 -3.34
N PRO A 60 -5.92 0.05 -4.12
CA PRO A 60 -5.99 0.20 -5.57
C PRO A 60 -6.69 1.50 -6.04
N SER A 61 -7.73 1.92 -5.33
CA SER A 61 -8.53 3.12 -5.67
C SER A 61 -9.17 3.66 -4.41
N ASP A 62 -8.69 4.77 -3.86
CA ASP A 62 -9.33 5.47 -2.73
C ASP A 62 -9.47 6.95 -3.07
N HIS A 63 -10.22 7.70 -2.26
CA HIS A 63 -10.34 9.13 -2.42
C HIS A 63 -9.07 9.87 -1.99
N ALA A 64 -8.72 10.92 -2.76
CA ALA A 64 -7.52 11.72 -2.51
C ALA A 64 -7.44 12.26 -1.07
N TRP A 65 -8.57 12.65 -0.46
CA TRP A 65 -8.58 13.19 0.90
C TRP A 65 -8.20 12.16 1.98
N ASP A 66 -8.44 10.87 1.73
CA ASP A 66 -8.10 9.80 2.67
C ASP A 66 -6.60 9.46 2.64
N MET A 67 -5.94 9.66 1.49
CA MET A 67 -4.53 9.31 1.28
C MET A 67 -3.57 10.50 1.33
N ALA A 68 -3.98 11.70 0.90
CA ALA A 68 -3.05 12.81 0.60
C ALA A 68 -2.14 13.19 1.78
N ALA A 69 -2.71 13.33 2.98
CA ALA A 69 -1.94 13.70 4.17
C ALA A 69 -0.98 12.57 4.59
N GLY A 70 -1.48 11.34 4.69
CA GLY A 70 -0.69 10.18 5.08
C GLY A 70 0.41 9.84 4.08
N GLY A 71 0.11 9.93 2.78
CA GLY A 71 1.07 9.66 1.70
C GLY A 71 2.20 10.68 1.68
N LEU A 72 1.92 11.95 1.96
CA LEU A 72 2.95 12.97 2.12
C LEU A 72 3.86 12.64 3.31
N VAL A 73 3.28 12.29 4.46
CA VAL A 73 4.03 11.89 5.66
C VAL A 73 4.93 10.68 5.38
N ALA A 74 4.40 9.64 4.73
CA ALA A 74 5.17 8.45 4.36
C ALA A 74 6.33 8.80 3.43
N ARG A 75 6.09 9.63 2.41
CA ARG A 75 7.14 10.07 1.48
C ARG A 75 8.24 10.86 2.19
N GLU A 76 7.89 11.81 3.06
CA GLU A 76 8.87 12.59 3.83
C GLU A 76 9.64 11.74 4.86
N ALA A 77 9.04 10.64 5.34
CA ALA A 77 9.72 9.65 6.18
C ALA A 77 10.68 8.74 5.39
N GLY A 78 10.77 8.91 4.07
CA GLY A 78 11.67 8.12 3.20
C GLY A 78 11.05 6.82 2.70
N CYS A 79 9.74 6.63 2.84
CA CYS A 79 9.04 5.50 2.23
C CYS A 79 8.92 5.69 0.71
N ASP A 80 8.91 4.57 0.00
CA ASP A 80 8.54 4.55 -1.41
C ASP A 80 7.03 4.69 -1.55
N VAL A 81 6.57 5.67 -2.33
CA VAL A 81 5.14 5.97 -2.53
C VAL A 81 4.84 6.10 -4.01
N PHE A 82 3.91 5.28 -4.50
CA PHE A 82 3.45 5.24 -5.89
C PHE A 82 1.93 5.26 -5.97
N SER A 83 1.42 5.63 -7.14
CA SER A 83 0.02 5.34 -7.52
C SER A 83 -0.15 3.83 -7.72
N ALA A 84 -1.38 3.32 -7.63
CA ALA A 84 -1.66 1.88 -7.76
C ALA A 84 -1.28 1.26 -9.12
N ASP A 85 -1.17 2.11 -10.15
CA ASP A 85 -0.71 1.78 -11.51
C ASP A 85 0.80 1.96 -11.71
N TRP A 86 1.55 2.16 -10.62
CA TRP A 86 3.00 2.33 -10.59
C TRP A 86 3.52 3.60 -11.25
N GLN A 87 2.67 4.61 -11.42
CA GLN A 87 3.11 5.96 -11.77
C GLN A 87 3.62 6.72 -10.53
N PRO A 88 4.38 7.81 -10.72
CA PRO A 88 4.70 8.73 -9.62
C PRO A 88 3.43 9.13 -8.87
N TRP A 89 3.48 9.06 -7.55
CA TRP A 89 2.31 9.34 -6.73
C TRP A 89 1.87 10.80 -6.83
N ASP A 90 0.57 10.99 -7.09
CA ASP A 90 -0.12 12.28 -7.08
C ASP A 90 -1.05 12.36 -5.86
N PRO A 91 -0.89 13.35 -4.95
CA PRO A 91 -1.79 13.55 -3.82
C PRO A 91 -3.26 13.79 -4.21
N LEU A 92 -3.54 14.17 -5.46
CA LEU A 92 -4.91 14.32 -5.99
C LEU A 92 -5.37 13.10 -6.81
N GLY A 93 -4.52 12.09 -6.93
CA GLY A 93 -4.77 10.85 -7.67
C GLY A 93 -5.68 9.88 -6.93
N ARG A 94 -5.80 8.68 -7.51
CA ARG A 94 -6.59 7.56 -6.97
C ARG A 94 -5.66 6.40 -6.68
N GLY A 95 -5.87 5.79 -5.52
CA GLY A 95 -5.06 4.67 -5.05
C GLY A 95 -3.64 5.06 -4.66
N ILE A 96 -2.99 4.16 -3.92
CA ILE A 96 -1.65 4.36 -3.38
C ILE A 96 -1.00 3.02 -3.07
N VAL A 97 0.30 2.95 -3.26
CA VAL A 97 1.18 1.90 -2.74
C VAL A 97 2.30 2.60 -1.99
N ALA A 98 2.32 2.44 -0.68
CA ALA A 98 3.39 2.92 0.19
C ALA A 98 4.13 1.72 0.80
N THR A 99 5.46 1.71 0.72
CA THR A 99 6.29 0.64 1.31
C THR A 99 7.45 1.21 2.10
N ALA A 100 7.74 0.60 3.24
CA ALA A 100 8.94 0.93 4.01
C ALA A 100 10.20 0.60 3.18
N PRO A 101 11.26 1.44 3.25
CA PRO A 101 12.44 1.31 2.40
C PRO A 101 13.16 -0.04 2.60
N GLU A 102 13.05 -0.64 3.79
CA GLU A 102 13.68 -1.92 4.12
C GLU A 102 13.08 -3.12 3.36
N VAL A 103 11.83 -3.02 2.90
CA VAL A 103 11.14 -4.11 2.18
C VAL A 103 10.92 -3.81 0.70
N ALA A 104 11.06 -2.55 0.27
CA ALA A 104 10.72 -2.11 -1.07
C ALA A 104 11.44 -2.91 -2.17
N ALA A 105 12.75 -3.16 -2.01
CA ALA A 105 13.56 -3.89 -2.99
C ALA A 105 13.07 -5.34 -3.24
N GLU A 106 12.49 -5.99 -2.23
CA GLU A 106 11.94 -7.33 -2.35
C GLU A 106 10.47 -7.34 -2.78
N LEU A 107 9.70 -6.36 -2.31
CA LEU A 107 8.24 -6.35 -2.43
C LEU A 107 7.79 -5.78 -3.79
N MET A 108 8.42 -4.69 -4.22
CA MET A 108 8.02 -3.93 -5.41
C MET A 108 8.01 -4.77 -6.69
N PRO A 109 9.06 -5.60 -6.99
CA PRO A 109 9.06 -6.41 -8.20
C PRO A 109 7.92 -7.43 -8.25
N VAL A 110 7.49 -7.94 -7.08
CA VAL A 110 6.45 -8.95 -7.00
C VAL A 110 5.06 -8.32 -7.16
N LEU A 111 4.84 -7.14 -6.60
CA LEU A 111 3.58 -6.40 -6.75
C LEU A 111 3.36 -5.90 -8.19
N GLN A 112 4.44 -5.58 -8.91
CA GLN A 112 4.43 -5.14 -10.30
C GLN A 112 4.31 -6.29 -11.32
N ALA A 113 4.59 -7.53 -10.92
CA ALA A 113 4.55 -8.69 -11.80
C ALA A 113 3.12 -8.95 -12.30
N ARG A 114 2.94 -9.01 -13.64
CA ARG A 114 1.66 -9.27 -14.32
C ARG A 114 1.11 -10.66 -14.06
#